data_AF-A0A3B8Z8B0-F1
#
_entry.id   AF-A0A3B8Z8B0-F1
#
_cell.length_a   1.000
_cell.length_b   1.000
_cell.length_c   1.000
_cell.angle_alpha   90.00
_cell.angle_beta   90.00
_cell.angle_gamma   90.00
#
_symmetry.space_group_name_H-M   'P 1'
#
loop_
_entity.id
_entity.type
_entity.pdbx_description
1 polymer ?
#
loop_
_entity_poly.entity_id
_entity_poly.type
_entity_poly.pdbx_seq_one_letter_code
_entity_poly.pdbx_strand_id
1 'polypeptide(L)' 'MRVPGYGLTSSHPRVNFVFDNQPLQGIEGESLSAALLANEIRLIGRSFKFHRPRGIVSIG' A
#
# COMPACT_ATOMS: atom_id res chain seq x y z
N MET A 1 6.03 -4.94 1.81
CA MET A 1 7.46 -4.84 2.18
C MET A 1 8.22 -4.45 0.92
N ARG A 2 9.07 -3.42 0.99
CA ARG A 2 9.95 -3.03 -0.12
C ARG A 2 11.22 -3.88 -0.08
N VAL A 3 11.69 -4.31 -1.24
CA VAL A 3 12.95 -5.05 -1.36
C VAL A 3 14.05 -4.06 -1.75
N PRO A 4 15.16 -3.96 -1.01
CA PRO A 4 16.27 -3.09 -1.37
C PRO A 4 16.80 -3.40 -2.77
N GLY A 5 17.04 -2.36 -3.58
CA GLY A 5 17.58 -2.50 -4.94
C GLY A 5 16.57 -2.84 -6.04
N TYR A 6 15.28 -3.00 -5.72
CA TYR A 6 14.22 -3.31 -6.70
C TYR A 6 13.04 -2.33 -6.59
N GLY A 7 12.43 -2.00 -7.74
CA GLY A 7 11.27 -1.12 -7.82
C GLY A 7 11.57 0.36 -7.57
N LEU A 8 10.51 1.14 -7.35
CA LEU A 8 10.63 2.55 -6.99
C LEU A 8 11.17 2.65 -5.56
N THR A 9 12.42 3.07 -5.46
CA THR A 9 13.19 3.16 -4.20
C THR A 9 13.42 4.63 -3.81
N SER A 10 14.21 4.87 -2.76
CA SER A 10 14.47 6.18 -2.13
C SER A 10 15.01 7.29 -3.03
N SER A 11 15.27 7.02 -4.31
CA SER A 11 15.60 8.04 -5.31
C SER A 11 14.38 8.89 -5.72
N HIS A 12 13.17 8.43 -5.48
CA HIS A 12 11.95 9.15 -5.83
C HIS A 12 11.41 9.96 -4.65
N PRO A 13 10.74 11.11 -4.90
CA PRO A 13 10.14 11.90 -3.84
C PRO A 13 9.14 11.10 -3.01
N ARG A 14 9.09 11.39 -1.71
CA ARG A 14 8.08 10.80 -0.82
C ARG A 14 6.81 11.63 -0.88
N VAL A 15 5.66 10.96 -0.92
CA VAL A 15 4.34 11.60 -0.91
C VAL A 15 3.57 11.20 0.34
N ASN A 16 2.85 12.16 0.93
CA ASN A 16 1.97 11.90 2.05
C ASN A 16 0.54 11.71 1.54
N PHE A 17 -0.14 10.70 2.06
CA PHE A 17 -1.55 10.44 1.75
C PHE A 17 -2.26 9.91 2.98
N VAL A 18 -3.59 9.85 2.93
CA VAL A 18 -4.42 9.33 4.02
C VAL A 18 -5.16 8.10 3.54
N PHE A 19 -5.12 7.04 4.35
CA PHE A 19 -5.87 5.80 4.12
C PHE A 19 -6.55 5.40 5.44
N ASP A 20 -7.86 5.14 5.42
CA ASP A 20 -8.64 4.82 6.62
C ASP A 20 -8.39 5.79 7.81
N ASN A 21 -8.34 7.09 7.50
CA ASN A 21 -8.03 8.17 8.46
C ASN A 21 -6.63 8.10 9.10
N GLN A 22 -5.74 7.25 8.58
CA GLN A 22 -4.35 7.17 9.00
C GLN A 22 -3.45 7.86 7.98
N PRO A 23 -2.60 8.82 8.41
CA PRO A 23 -1.60 9.41 7.55
C PRO A 23 -0.51 8.37 7.26
N LEU A 24 -0.25 8.13 5.97
CA LEU A 24 0.75 7.20 5.47
C LEU A 24 1.70 7.90 4.51
N GLN A 25 2.83 7.23 4.26
CA GLN A 25 3.84 7.72 3.35
C GLN A 25 4.10 6.74 2.21
N GLY A 26 4.05 7.27 1.00
CA GLY A 26 4.38 6.57 -0.22
C GLY A 26 5.56 7.21 -0.95
N ILE A 27 5.80 6.72 -2.16
CA ILE A 27 6.78 7.17 -3.14
C ILE A 27 6.01 7.63 -4.37
N GLU A 28 6.36 8.81 -4.89
CA GLU A 28 5.73 9.34 -6.09
C GLU A 28 5.88 8.37 -7.27
N GLY A 29 4.77 8.10 -7.96
CA GLY A 29 4.71 7.13 -9.07
C GLY A 29 4.56 5.67 -8.65
N GLU A 30 4.68 5.34 -7.35
CA GLU A 30 4.36 4.00 -6.86
C GLU A 30 2.84 3.79 -6.79
N SER A 31 2.42 2.54 -6.93
CA SER A 31 1.00 2.19 -6.89
C SER A 31 0.48 2.20 -5.45
N LEU A 32 -0.83 2.45 -5.26
CA LEU A 32 -1.41 2.50 -3.91
C LEU A 32 -1.24 1.15 -3.19
N SER A 33 -1.41 0.02 -3.90
CA SER A 33 -1.22 -1.29 -3.28
C SER A 33 0.23 -1.52 -2.82
N ALA A 34 1.22 -1.05 -3.58
CA ALA A 34 2.63 -1.12 -3.18
C ALA A 34 2.90 -0.25 -1.94
N ALA A 35 2.36 0.97 -1.90
CA ALA A 35 2.48 1.87 -0.75
C ALA A 35 1.86 1.26 0.52
N LEU A 36 0.66 0.68 0.43
CA LEU A 36 0.00 0.02 1.56
C LEU A 36 0.79 -1.19 2.08
N LEU A 37 1.28 -2.05 1.17
CA LEU A 37 2.13 -3.18 1.55
C LEU A 37 3.45 -2.73 2.17
N ALA A 38 4.01 -1.60 1.74
CA ALA A 38 5.22 -1.03 2.30
C ALA A 38 5.01 -0.48 3.72
N ASN A 39 3.80 -0.01 4.04
CA ASN A 39 3.37 0.42 5.37
C ASN A 39 2.76 -0.73 6.19
N GLU A 40 3.05 -1.98 5.83
CA GLU A 40 2.59 -3.20 6.53
C GLU A 40 1.06 -3.41 6.58
N ILE A 41 0.30 -2.67 5.78
CA ILE A 41 -1.15 -2.82 5.67
C ILE A 41 -1.48 -3.98 4.74
N ARG A 42 -2.00 -5.06 5.32
CA ARG A 42 -2.41 -6.27 4.60
C ARG A 42 -3.91 -6.45 4.51
N LEU A 43 -4.67 -5.79 5.37
CA LEU A 43 -6.13 -5.80 5.39
C LEU A 43 -6.64 -4.48 4.83
N ILE A 44 -7.35 -4.53 3.71
CA ILE A 44 -7.87 -3.32 3.02
C ILE A 44 -9.40 -3.26 3.01
N GLY A 45 -10.05 -4.28 3.57
CA GLY A 45 -11.49 -4.35 3.61
C GLY A 45 -12.00 -5.74 3.91
N ARG A 46 -13.31 -5.93 3.73
CA ARG A 46 -13.98 -7.19 3.97
C ARG A 46 -14.90 -7.51 2.80
N SER A 47 -15.00 -8.79 2.43
CA SER A 47 -15.87 -9.18 1.31
C SER A 47 -17.33 -8.89 1.63
N PHE A 48 -18.06 -8.35 0.66
CA PHE A 48 -19.47 -8.01 0.77
C PHE A 48 -20.35 -9.11 1.38
N LYS A 49 -20.32 -10.34 0.83
CA LYS A 49 -21.23 -11.43 1.23
C LYS A 49 -20.94 -12.03 2.61
N PHE A 50 -19.66 -12.20 2.95
CA PHE A 50 -19.25 -13.01 4.10
C PHE A 50 -18.49 -12.23 5.17
N HIS A 51 -18.28 -10.92 4.98
CA HIS A 51 -17.51 -10.05 5.89
C HIS A 51 -16.10 -10.58 6.25
N ARG A 52 -15.55 -11.46 5.40
CA ARG A 52 -14.22 -12.04 5.59
C ARG A 52 -13.15 -11.00 5.29
N PRO A 53 -12.06 -10.95 6.07
CA PRO A 53 -10.93 -10.06 5.81
C PRO A 53 -10.38 -10.25 4.39
N ARG A 54 -10.11 -9.14 3.69
CA ARG A 54 -9.52 -9.12 2.36
C ARG A 54 -8.27 -8.25 2.32
N GLY A 55 -7.25 -8.79 1.67
CA GLY A 55 -6.01 -8.09 1.37
C GLY A 55 -5.83 -7.87 -0.12
N ILE A 56 -4.68 -7.32 -0.47
CA ILE A 56 -4.23 -7.14 -1.84
C ILE A 56 -3.88 -8.52 -2.43
N VAL A 57 -4.47 -8.85 -3.57
CA VAL A 57 -4.29 -10.15 -4.25
C VAL A 57 -3.62 -10.00 -5.62
N SER A 58 -3.72 -8.83 -6.24
CA SER A 58 -3.13 -8.50 -7.55
C SER A 58 -2.41 -7.14 -7.49
N ILE A 59 -1.88 -6.71 -8.62
CA ILE A 59 -1.28 -5.38 -8.81
C ILE A 59 -2.35 -4.29 -8.91
N GLY A 60 -2.05 -3.10 -8.38
CA GLY A 60 -2.95 -1.94 -8.38
C GLY A 60 -2.28 -0.67 -7.90
#